data_AF-A0A9D5FGQ1-F1
#
_entry.id   AF-A0A9D5FGQ1-F1
#
_cell.length_a   1.000
_cell.length_b   1.000
_cell.length_c   1.000
_cell.angle_alpha   90.00
_cell.angle_beta   90.00
_cell.angle_gamma   90.00
#
_symmetry.space_group_name_H-M   'P 1'
#
loop_
_entity.id
_entity.type
_entity.pdbx_description
1 polymer ?
#
loop_
_entity_poly.entity_id
_entity_poly.type
_entity_poly.pdbx_seq_one_letter_code
_entity_poly.pdbx_strand_id
1 'polypeptide(L)'
;MIIRKQFVSISIVLTLCLLLSACSAFGPVAAPTLDPLAQQATVNAAVTQAMQTVSADLTSTASALPTSTDTPTQEPVSTATPEPTATLLIPTATNTFVPPPPKPTATATPAAYACKLISTVPAAGTKINISTDFDAVWKVQNVGTKLWEIGYVDLKYVSGTKMQTVADIFDVTTAVTMGGELTLTVDMKTPSTAGKYTAIWVLTMDGVTMCTLPVSIEAVTP
;
A
#
# COMPACT_ATOMS: atom_id res chain seq x y z
N MET A 1 54.04 -5.95 -54.38
CA MET A 1 53.29 -4.99 -53.54
C MET A 1 52.34 -5.66 -52.54
N ILE A 2 51.82 -6.86 -52.83
CA ILE A 2 50.86 -7.62 -51.97
C ILE A 2 51.49 -8.18 -50.69
N ILE A 3 52.73 -8.69 -50.74
CA ILE A 3 53.44 -9.28 -49.59
C ILE A 3 53.70 -8.25 -48.47
N ARG A 4 54.06 -7.01 -48.83
CA ARG A 4 54.27 -5.91 -47.87
C ARG A 4 52.98 -5.53 -47.11
N LYS A 5 51.81 -5.59 -47.77
CA LYS A 5 50.53 -5.31 -47.11
C LYS A 5 50.13 -6.42 -46.13
N GLN A 6 50.42 -7.68 -46.47
CA GLN A 6 50.13 -8.80 -45.57
C GLN A 6 51.01 -8.81 -44.33
N PHE A 7 52.31 -8.48 -44.44
CA PHE A 7 53.19 -8.34 -43.28
C PHE A 7 52.76 -7.19 -42.35
N VAL A 8 52.31 -6.06 -42.91
CA VAL A 8 51.80 -4.93 -42.12
C VAL A 8 50.50 -5.30 -41.41
N SER A 9 49.56 -5.98 -42.08
CA SER A 9 48.32 -6.44 -41.45
C SER A 9 48.56 -7.47 -40.36
N ILE A 10 49.48 -8.42 -40.55
CA ILE A 10 49.82 -9.43 -39.53
C ILE A 10 50.48 -8.76 -38.31
N SER A 11 51.37 -7.78 -38.53
CA SER A 11 52.01 -7.04 -37.44
C SER A 11 50.99 -6.22 -36.62
N ILE A 12 49.99 -5.63 -37.27
CA ILE A 12 48.93 -4.85 -36.59
C ILE A 12 48.03 -5.77 -35.75
N VAL A 13 47.65 -6.93 -36.28
CA VAL A 13 46.82 -7.92 -35.55
C VAL A 13 47.59 -8.50 -34.36
N LEU A 14 48.90 -8.76 -34.50
CA LEU A 14 49.72 -9.28 -33.41
C LEU A 14 49.91 -8.25 -32.28
N THR A 15 50.09 -6.97 -32.62
CA THR A 15 50.16 -5.89 -31.61
C THR A 15 48.82 -5.65 -30.90
N LEU A 16 47.70 -5.83 -31.61
CA LEU A 16 46.37 -5.68 -31.01
C LEU A 16 46.07 -6.81 -30.01
N CYS A 17 46.46 -8.05 -30.31
CA CYS A 17 46.30 -9.18 -29.39
C CYS A 17 47.12 -9.03 -28.10
N LEU A 18 48.33 -8.46 -28.15
CA LEU A 18 49.16 -8.23 -26.96
C LEU A 18 48.59 -7.13 -26.04
N LEU A 19 47.83 -6.17 -26.59
CA LEU A 19 47.21 -5.09 -25.81
C LEU A 19 45.96 -5.55 -25.05
N LEU A 20 45.24 -6.58 -25.55
CA LEU A 20 44.03 -7.10 -24.88
C LEU A 20 44.34 -7.97 -23.63
N SER A 21 45.58 -8.47 -23.47
CA SER A 21 45.98 -9.28 -22.31
C SER A 21 46.36 -8.49 -21.05
N ALA A 22 46.39 -7.15 -21.11
CA ALA A 22 46.82 -6.32 -19.97
C ALA A 22 45.68 -5.94 -18.98
N CYS A 23 44.43 -6.29 -19.28
CA CYS A 23 43.28 -5.86 -18.46
C CYS A 23 42.96 -6.79 -17.27
N SER A 24 43.73 -7.86 -17.05
CA SER A 24 43.55 -8.80 -15.92
C SER A 24 44.51 -8.55 -14.74
N ALA A 25 45.29 -7.46 -14.75
CA ALA A 25 46.26 -7.13 -13.70
C ALA A 25 45.70 -6.30 -12.52
N PHE A 26 44.41 -6.00 -12.49
CA PHE A 26 43.76 -5.32 -11.36
C PHE A 26 42.84 -6.31 -10.63
N GLY A 27 43.38 -6.97 -9.61
CA GLY A 27 42.59 -7.74 -8.66
C GLY A 27 41.63 -6.83 -7.87
N PRO A 28 40.58 -7.39 -7.25
CA PRO A 28 39.62 -6.60 -6.49
C PRO A 28 40.33 -5.88 -5.34
N VAL A 29 40.30 -4.54 -5.39
CA VAL A 29 40.66 -3.69 -4.25
C VAL A 29 39.68 -4.03 -3.14
N ALA A 30 40.19 -4.51 -2.00
CA ALA A 30 39.36 -4.74 -0.82
C ALA A 30 38.63 -3.44 -0.47
N ALA A 31 37.30 -3.48 -0.48
CA ALA A 31 36.47 -2.40 0.00
C ALA A 31 36.87 -2.07 1.46
N PRO A 32 36.86 -0.80 1.88
CA PRO A 32 37.15 -0.44 3.26
C PRO A 32 36.18 -1.21 4.16
N THR A 33 36.73 -2.09 5.01
CA THR A 33 35.99 -2.79 6.06
C THR A 33 35.52 -1.76 7.06
N LEU A 34 34.29 -1.27 6.87
CA LEU A 34 33.61 -0.42 7.84
C LEU A 34 33.23 -1.30 9.05
N ASP A 35 33.69 -0.90 10.23
CA ASP A 35 33.33 -1.53 11.50
C ASP A 35 31.82 -1.32 11.77
N PRO A 36 30.99 -2.38 11.82
CA PRO A 36 29.55 -2.27 12.06
C PRO A 36 29.19 -1.57 13.38
N LEU A 37 30.06 -1.65 14.40
CA LEU A 37 29.81 -1.01 15.70
C LEU A 37 29.89 0.51 15.63
N ALA A 38 30.81 1.06 14.84
CA ALA A 38 30.94 2.51 14.67
C ALA A 38 29.74 3.12 13.91
N GLN A 39 29.16 2.36 12.98
CA GLN A 39 27.98 2.78 12.23
C GLN A 39 26.72 2.73 13.10
N GLN A 40 26.56 1.70 13.94
CA GLN A 40 25.43 1.59 14.86
C GLN A 40 25.42 2.71 15.92
N ALA A 41 26.59 3.10 16.45
CA ALA A 41 26.69 4.19 17.41
C ALA A 41 26.23 5.54 16.82
N THR A 42 26.57 5.79 15.54
CA THR A 42 26.17 7.01 14.83
C THR A 42 24.66 7.05 14.57
N VAL A 43 24.07 5.91 14.18
CA VAL A 43 22.61 5.80 13.96
C VAL A 43 21.85 5.98 15.26
N ASN A 44 22.30 5.38 16.37
CA ASN A 44 21.65 5.53 17.67
C ASN A 44 21.68 6.97 18.19
N ALA A 45 22.78 7.70 17.94
CA ALA A 45 22.89 9.12 18.29
C ALA A 45 21.92 9.99 17.46
N ALA A 46 21.78 9.73 16.16
CA ALA A 46 20.85 10.45 15.29
C ALA A 46 19.37 10.21 15.68
N VAL A 47 19.01 8.97 16.01
CA VAL A 47 17.64 8.63 16.46
C VAL A 47 17.28 9.29 17.80
N THR A 48 18.26 9.43 18.71
CA THR A 48 18.04 10.07 20.01
C THR A 48 17.80 11.58 19.90
N GLN A 49 18.52 12.27 19.00
CA GLN A 49 18.31 13.71 18.75
C GLN A 49 16.96 13.99 18.08
N ALA A 50 16.51 13.09 17.19
CA ALA A 50 15.19 13.21 16.55
C ALA A 50 14.04 13.07 17.56
N MET A 51 14.12 12.12 18.50
CA MET A 51 13.07 11.94 19.52
C MET A 51 12.93 13.14 20.47
N GLN A 52 14.03 13.82 20.82
CA GLN A 52 13.96 15.01 21.67
C GLN A 52 13.25 16.18 20.98
N THR A 53 13.39 16.31 19.66
CA THR A 53 12.76 17.38 18.88
C THR A 53 11.24 17.18 18.77
N VAL A 54 10.80 15.93 18.58
CA VAL A 54 9.36 15.59 18.53
C VAL A 54 8.67 15.87 19.87
N SER A 55 9.35 15.62 21.00
CA SER A 55 8.80 15.85 22.34
C SER A 55 8.50 17.34 22.62
N ALA A 56 9.32 18.24 22.07
CA ALA A 56 9.16 19.69 22.23
C ALA A 56 7.97 20.22 21.41
N ASP A 57 7.73 19.69 20.22
CA ASP A 57 6.61 20.11 19.34
C ASP A 57 5.23 19.66 19.85
N LEU A 58 5.14 18.51 20.53
CA LEU A 58 3.87 18.10 21.16
C LEU A 58 3.48 19.01 22.34
N THR A 59 4.47 19.61 23.03
CA THR A 59 4.21 20.46 24.20
C THR A 59 3.73 21.87 23.81
N SER A 60 4.16 22.39 22.65
CA SER A 60 3.71 23.70 22.14
C SER A 60 2.28 23.68 21.62
N THR A 61 1.81 22.56 21.07
CA THR A 61 0.45 22.43 20.50
C THR A 61 -0.63 22.29 21.59
N ALA A 62 -0.30 21.76 22.77
CA ALA A 62 -1.24 21.66 23.89
C ALA A 62 -1.61 23.02 24.50
N SER A 63 -0.76 24.05 24.34
CA SER A 63 -1.01 25.39 24.88
C SER A 63 -1.86 26.31 24.00
N ALA A 64 -2.26 25.85 22.80
CA ALA A 64 -3.07 26.63 21.84
C ALA A 64 -4.54 26.16 21.76
N LEU A 65 -4.97 25.23 22.63
CA LEU A 65 -6.36 24.75 22.66
C LEU A 65 -7.27 25.80 23.34
N PRO A 66 -8.36 26.26 22.70
CA PRO A 66 -9.25 27.25 23.30
C PRO A 66 -9.95 26.69 24.55
N THR A 67 -9.88 27.43 25.65
CA THR A 67 -10.62 27.13 26.88
C THR A 67 -12.09 27.49 26.68
N SER A 68 -12.98 26.52 26.88
CA SER A 68 -14.43 26.71 26.88
C SER A 68 -14.83 27.80 27.87
N THR A 69 -15.48 28.85 27.38
CA THR A 69 -15.98 29.98 28.18
C THR A 69 -17.26 29.57 28.91
N ASP A 70 -17.26 29.70 30.25
CA ASP A 70 -18.45 29.54 31.09
C ASP A 70 -19.53 30.57 30.73
N THR A 71 -20.72 30.10 30.37
CA THR A 71 -21.90 30.95 30.17
C THR A 71 -22.70 30.99 31.47
N PRO A 72 -23.07 32.18 32.00
CA PRO A 72 -23.81 32.28 33.25
C PRO A 72 -25.27 31.85 33.08
N THR A 73 -25.67 30.84 33.86
CA THR A 73 -27.04 30.35 34.00
C THR A 73 -27.92 31.37 34.72
N GLN A 74 -29.07 31.69 34.13
CA GLN A 74 -30.10 32.57 34.70
C GLN A 74 -30.89 31.83 35.78
N GLU A 75 -31.07 32.49 36.93
CA GLU A 75 -31.76 32.05 38.14
C GLU A 75 -33.28 31.98 37.94
N PRO A 76 -33.96 30.85 38.25
CA PRO A 76 -35.42 30.82 38.30
C PRO A 76 -35.96 31.29 39.66
N VAL A 77 -36.96 32.19 39.59
CA VAL A 77 -37.73 32.75 40.70
C VAL A 77 -38.44 31.66 41.52
N SER A 78 -38.33 31.74 42.84
CA SER A 78 -38.99 30.87 43.81
C SER A 78 -40.51 31.06 43.83
N THR A 79 -41.25 30.03 43.42
CA THR A 79 -42.71 29.93 43.61
C THR A 79 -43.00 29.04 44.81
N ALA A 80 -43.78 29.54 45.77
CA ALA A 80 -44.21 28.80 46.94
C ALA A 80 -45.14 27.64 46.53
N THR A 81 -44.69 26.41 46.77
CA THR A 81 -45.46 25.17 46.55
C THR A 81 -45.96 24.65 47.91
N PRO A 82 -47.23 24.20 48.02
CA PRO A 82 -47.82 23.78 49.30
C PRO A 82 -47.18 22.51 49.86
N GLU A 83 -47.21 22.42 51.19
CA GLU A 83 -46.70 21.35 52.03
C GLU A 83 -47.28 19.97 51.66
N PRO A 84 -46.45 18.93 51.44
CA PRO A 84 -46.95 17.60 51.11
C PRO A 84 -47.48 16.88 52.36
N THR A 85 -48.77 16.55 52.34
CA THR A 85 -49.38 15.57 53.25
C THR A 85 -48.71 14.21 53.05
N ALA A 86 -48.09 13.68 54.11
CA ALA A 86 -47.49 12.35 54.13
C ALA A 86 -48.56 11.27 53.87
N THR A 87 -48.60 10.77 52.64
CA THR A 87 -49.40 9.59 52.29
C THR A 87 -48.48 8.38 52.37
N LEU A 88 -48.78 7.45 53.28
CA LEU A 88 -48.07 6.18 53.44
C LEU A 88 -48.31 5.32 52.19
N LEU A 89 -47.36 5.34 51.25
CA LEU A 89 -47.30 4.40 50.14
C LEU A 89 -46.52 3.16 50.57
N ILE A 90 -47.21 2.03 50.58
CA ILE A 90 -46.64 0.70 50.75
C ILE A 90 -45.84 0.38 49.49
N PRO A 91 -44.52 0.08 49.55
CA PRO A 91 -43.75 -0.25 48.37
C PRO A 91 -44.14 -1.62 47.84
N THR A 92 -44.83 -1.67 46.69
CA THR A 92 -45.01 -2.90 45.92
C THR A 92 -43.74 -3.14 45.10
N ALA A 93 -42.96 -4.15 45.48
CA ALA A 93 -41.77 -4.59 44.74
C ALA A 93 -42.19 -5.01 43.32
N THR A 94 -41.90 -4.18 42.33
CA THR A 94 -42.09 -4.52 40.91
C THR A 94 -40.74 -5.01 40.38
N ASN A 95 -40.66 -6.29 40.05
CA ASN A 95 -39.49 -6.91 39.42
C ASN A 95 -39.29 -6.30 38.03
N THR A 96 -38.40 -5.33 37.91
CA THR A 96 -38.05 -4.73 36.62
C THR A 96 -36.87 -5.50 36.04
N PHE A 97 -37.10 -6.18 34.90
CA PHE A 97 -36.06 -6.91 34.19
C PHE A 97 -35.09 -5.93 33.54
N VAL A 98 -33.86 -5.84 34.07
CA VAL A 98 -32.77 -5.08 33.46
C VAL A 98 -32.04 -6.00 32.49
N PRO A 99 -32.03 -5.71 31.17
CA PRO A 99 -31.27 -6.51 30.23
C PRO A 99 -29.78 -6.45 30.58
N PRO A 100 -29.05 -7.58 30.50
CA PRO A 100 -27.62 -7.59 30.79
C PRO A 100 -26.87 -6.65 29.84
N PRO A 101 -25.78 -6.00 30.29
CA PRO A 101 -24.97 -5.16 29.43
C PRO A 101 -24.48 -5.96 28.22
N PRO A 102 -24.42 -5.35 27.01
CA PRO A 102 -23.93 -6.04 25.83
C PRO A 102 -22.52 -6.57 26.11
N LYS A 103 -22.34 -7.87 25.92
CA LYS A 103 -21.03 -8.51 26.07
C LYS A 103 -20.07 -7.89 25.05
N PRO A 104 -18.82 -7.55 25.43
CA PRO A 104 -17.83 -7.11 24.47
C PRO A 104 -17.71 -8.15 23.36
N THR A 105 -17.99 -7.72 22.14
CA THR A 105 -17.87 -8.56 20.95
C THR A 105 -16.43 -8.49 20.48
N ALA A 106 -15.80 -9.63 20.26
CA ALA A 106 -14.43 -9.68 19.75
C ALA A 106 -14.38 -8.95 18.39
N THR A 107 -13.64 -7.85 18.33
CA THR A 107 -13.32 -7.18 17.06
C THR A 107 -12.13 -7.91 16.45
N ALA A 108 -12.23 -8.26 15.16
CA ALA A 108 -11.14 -8.95 14.47
C ALA A 108 -9.86 -8.12 14.53
N THR A 109 -8.74 -8.74 14.89
CA THR A 109 -7.43 -8.11 14.83
C THR A 109 -7.13 -7.74 13.37
N PRO A 110 -6.84 -6.46 13.06
CA PRO A 110 -6.50 -6.06 11.70
C PRO A 110 -5.27 -6.83 11.18
N ALA A 111 -5.32 -7.28 9.93
CA ALA A 111 -4.20 -7.96 9.31
C ALA A 111 -3.01 -7.00 9.10
N ALA A 112 -1.80 -7.56 9.10
CA ALA A 112 -0.57 -6.80 8.82
C ALA A 112 -0.62 -6.17 7.43
N TYR A 113 -0.94 -6.99 6.42
CA TYR A 113 -1.07 -6.60 5.04
C TYR A 113 -2.49 -6.91 4.58
N ALA A 114 -3.23 -5.89 4.16
CA ALA A 114 -4.59 -6.02 3.67
C ALA A 114 -4.88 -4.95 2.63
N CYS A 115 -5.59 -5.34 1.58
CA CYS A 115 -5.93 -4.50 0.45
C CYS A 115 -7.44 -4.39 0.31
N LYS A 116 -7.92 -3.19 -0.02
CA LYS A 116 -9.30 -2.92 -0.42
C LYS A 116 -9.34 -2.41 -1.85
N LEU A 117 -10.05 -3.10 -2.73
CA LEU A 117 -10.35 -2.60 -4.07
C LEU A 117 -11.34 -1.43 -3.98
N ILE A 118 -10.97 -0.29 -4.55
CA ILE A 118 -11.79 0.93 -4.59
C ILE A 118 -12.57 0.99 -5.91
N SER A 119 -11.89 0.78 -7.04
CA SER A 119 -12.51 0.84 -8.36
C SER A 119 -11.76 0.01 -9.39
N THR A 120 -12.49 -0.45 -10.40
CA THR A 120 -11.97 -1.11 -11.59
C THR A 120 -12.43 -0.35 -12.83
N VAL A 121 -11.51 -0.11 -13.75
CA VAL A 121 -11.75 0.40 -15.10
C VAL A 121 -11.16 -0.60 -16.09
N PRO A 122 -11.84 -0.93 -17.20
CA PRO A 122 -13.23 -0.58 -17.50
C PRO A 122 -14.22 -1.21 -16.50
N ALA A 123 -15.42 -0.62 -16.41
CA ALA A 123 -16.48 -1.17 -15.58
C ALA A 123 -16.89 -2.56 -16.10
N ALA A 124 -17.34 -3.44 -15.20
CA ALA A 124 -17.70 -4.81 -15.57
C ALA A 124 -18.76 -4.84 -16.69
N GLY A 125 -18.47 -5.57 -17.77
CA GLY A 125 -19.38 -5.69 -18.93
C GLY A 125 -19.29 -4.54 -19.92
N THR A 126 -18.29 -3.65 -19.78
CA THR A 126 -18.00 -2.63 -20.81
C THR A 126 -17.79 -3.31 -22.17
N LYS A 127 -18.46 -2.78 -23.19
CA LYS A 127 -18.35 -3.27 -24.56
C LYS A 127 -17.13 -2.67 -25.23
N ILE A 128 -16.26 -3.51 -25.77
CA ILE A 128 -15.05 -3.11 -26.48
C ILE A 128 -14.98 -3.92 -27.77
N ASN A 129 -14.56 -3.32 -28.87
CA ASN A 129 -14.42 -4.06 -30.13
C ASN A 129 -13.43 -5.22 -29.98
N ILE A 130 -13.64 -6.31 -30.72
CA ILE A 130 -12.68 -7.43 -30.79
C ILE A 130 -11.28 -6.94 -31.24
N SER A 131 -10.23 -7.65 -30.82
CA SER A 131 -8.83 -7.36 -31.17
C SER A 131 -8.36 -5.92 -30.89
N THR A 132 -8.96 -5.25 -29.91
CA THR A 132 -8.70 -3.84 -29.56
C THR A 132 -7.90 -3.75 -28.27
N ASP A 133 -6.92 -2.86 -28.26
CA ASP A 133 -6.09 -2.60 -27.07
C ASP A 133 -6.87 -1.72 -26.06
N PHE A 134 -6.75 -2.04 -24.77
CA PHE A 134 -7.38 -1.31 -23.67
C PHE A 134 -6.57 -1.49 -22.39
N ASP A 135 -6.75 -0.57 -21.44
CA ASP A 135 -6.07 -0.63 -20.15
C ASP A 135 -7.02 -1.15 -19.07
N ALA A 136 -6.58 -2.18 -18.35
CA ALA A 136 -7.20 -2.57 -17.09
C ALA A 136 -6.56 -1.77 -15.95
N VAL A 137 -7.35 -0.96 -15.26
CA VAL A 137 -6.91 -0.09 -14.18
C VAL A 137 -7.65 -0.43 -12.90
N TRP A 138 -6.90 -0.73 -11.84
CA TRP A 138 -7.45 -0.92 -10.49
C TRP A 138 -6.93 0.15 -9.56
N LYS A 139 -7.84 0.76 -8.80
CA LYS A 139 -7.49 1.61 -7.68
C LYS A 139 -7.68 0.82 -6.39
N VAL A 140 -6.64 0.71 -5.58
CA VAL A 140 -6.64 -0.05 -4.33
C VAL A 140 -6.20 0.81 -3.17
N GLN A 141 -6.58 0.42 -1.95
CA GLN A 141 -6.18 1.07 -0.71
C GLN A 141 -5.49 0.07 0.21
N ASN A 142 -4.42 0.49 0.86
CA ASN A 142 -3.83 -0.26 1.97
C ASN A 142 -4.69 -0.07 3.22
N VAL A 143 -5.38 -1.14 3.62
CA VAL A 143 -6.20 -1.20 4.83
C VAL A 143 -5.55 -2.09 5.91
N GLY A 144 -4.28 -2.44 5.72
CA GLY A 144 -3.46 -3.14 6.70
C GLY A 144 -2.86 -2.21 7.75
N THR A 145 -2.11 -2.81 8.66
CA THR A 145 -1.40 -2.11 9.75
C THR A 145 0.08 -1.89 9.46
N LYS A 146 0.56 -2.30 8.28
CA LYS A 146 1.95 -2.10 7.83
C LYS A 146 2.01 -1.40 6.48
N LEU A 147 3.14 -0.74 6.24
CA LEU A 147 3.55 -0.20 4.95
C LEU A 147 3.67 -1.33 3.93
N TRP A 148 3.20 -1.12 2.70
CA TRP A 148 3.57 -1.95 1.56
C TRP A 148 4.92 -1.46 1.04
N GLU A 149 5.94 -2.28 1.21
CA GLU A 149 7.32 -1.96 0.84
C GLU A 149 7.56 -2.15 -0.67
N ILE A 150 8.43 -1.31 -1.24
CA ILE A 150 8.80 -1.40 -2.66
C ILE A 150 9.50 -2.73 -2.92
N GLY A 151 9.12 -3.40 -4.01
CA GLY A 151 9.76 -4.64 -4.45
C GLY A 151 9.28 -5.92 -3.73
N TYR A 152 8.31 -5.80 -2.82
CA TYR A 152 7.68 -6.95 -2.16
C TYR A 152 6.23 -7.16 -2.58
N VAL A 153 5.67 -6.20 -3.32
CA VAL A 153 4.29 -6.24 -3.78
C VAL A 153 4.25 -6.54 -5.26
N ASP A 154 3.52 -7.60 -5.63
CA ASP A 154 3.38 -8.04 -7.01
C ASP A 154 1.92 -8.03 -7.44
N LEU A 155 1.66 -7.56 -8.65
CA LEU A 155 0.40 -7.74 -9.35
C LEU A 155 0.51 -8.98 -10.25
N LYS A 156 -0.31 -9.99 -10.00
CA LYS A 156 -0.19 -11.30 -10.64
C LYS A 156 -1.50 -11.78 -11.26
N TYR A 157 -1.42 -12.25 -12.50
CA TYR A 157 -2.50 -12.99 -13.15
C TYR A 157 -2.66 -14.37 -12.51
N VAL A 158 -3.91 -14.76 -12.22
CA VAL A 158 -4.23 -16.05 -11.58
C VAL A 158 -5.06 -16.94 -12.47
N SER A 159 -6.13 -16.42 -13.07
CA SER A 159 -7.09 -17.23 -13.83
C SER A 159 -7.99 -16.41 -14.76
N GLY A 160 -8.77 -17.11 -15.57
CA GLY A 160 -9.69 -16.51 -16.54
C GLY A 160 -9.12 -16.48 -17.96
N THR A 161 -9.49 -15.46 -18.71
CA THR A 161 -8.96 -15.21 -20.06
C THR A 161 -7.73 -14.32 -19.97
N LYS A 162 -6.61 -14.77 -20.52
CA LYS A 162 -5.42 -13.95 -20.66
C LYS A 162 -5.69 -12.85 -21.70
N MET A 163 -5.70 -11.61 -21.25
CA MET A 163 -5.87 -10.43 -22.09
C MET A 163 -4.66 -9.50 -22.03
N GLN A 164 -3.74 -9.69 -21.07
CA GLN A 164 -2.49 -8.95 -20.96
C GLN A 164 -1.58 -9.14 -22.17
N THR A 165 -0.88 -8.07 -22.55
CA THR A 165 0.01 -8.06 -23.71
C THR A 165 1.50 -8.19 -23.35
N VAL A 166 1.85 -7.89 -22.10
CA VAL A 166 3.25 -7.80 -21.65
C VAL A 166 3.69 -9.01 -20.81
N ALA A 167 3.13 -9.16 -19.60
CA ALA A 167 3.57 -10.17 -18.63
C ALA A 167 2.41 -10.63 -17.72
N ASP A 168 2.59 -11.79 -17.10
CA ASP A 168 1.64 -12.35 -16.11
C ASP A 168 1.87 -11.80 -14.68
N ILE A 169 3.02 -11.16 -14.43
CA ILE A 169 3.43 -10.64 -13.12
C ILE A 169 4.10 -9.28 -13.33
N PHE A 170 3.77 -8.31 -12.48
CA PHE A 170 4.36 -6.98 -12.46
C PHE A 170 4.77 -6.59 -11.05
N ASP A 171 6.00 -6.12 -10.90
CA ASP A 171 6.52 -5.61 -9.63
C ASP A 171 5.95 -4.21 -9.36
N VAL A 172 5.39 -4.00 -8.18
CA VAL A 172 4.93 -2.68 -7.75
C VAL A 172 6.09 -1.90 -7.15
N THR A 173 6.47 -0.83 -7.84
CA THR A 173 7.62 0.02 -7.49
C THR A 173 7.27 1.19 -6.59
N THR A 174 6.04 1.24 -6.07
CA THR A 174 5.53 2.33 -5.24
C THR A 174 5.23 1.83 -3.83
N ALA A 175 5.78 2.51 -2.82
CA ALA A 175 5.44 2.26 -1.43
C ALA A 175 4.04 2.79 -1.11
N VAL A 176 3.24 2.05 -0.32
CA VAL A 176 1.88 2.46 0.02
C VAL A 176 1.69 2.45 1.54
N THR A 177 1.61 3.63 2.14
CA THR A 177 1.38 3.81 3.58
C THR A 177 0.02 3.29 4.01
N MET A 178 -0.18 3.06 5.31
CA MET A 178 -1.48 2.71 5.87
C MET A 178 -2.54 3.76 5.48
N GLY A 179 -3.70 3.32 4.98
CA GLY A 179 -4.75 4.17 4.44
C GLY A 179 -4.44 4.79 3.07
N GLY A 180 -3.22 4.64 2.56
CA GLY A 180 -2.79 5.14 1.25
C GLY A 180 -3.41 4.36 0.10
N GLU A 181 -3.44 4.99 -1.08
CA GLU A 181 -4.02 4.43 -2.30
C GLU A 181 -2.95 4.19 -3.36
N LEU A 182 -3.19 3.22 -4.23
CA LEU A 182 -2.35 2.86 -5.36
C LEU A 182 -3.22 2.62 -6.59
N THR A 183 -2.78 3.12 -7.74
CA THR A 183 -3.36 2.81 -9.04
C THR A 183 -2.45 1.84 -9.78
N LEU A 184 -3.03 0.72 -10.20
CA LEU A 184 -2.37 -0.34 -10.95
C LEU A 184 -2.95 -0.36 -12.35
N THR A 185 -2.09 -0.43 -13.37
CA THR A 185 -2.49 -0.46 -14.78
C THR A 185 -1.83 -1.64 -15.47
N VAL A 186 -2.59 -2.36 -16.28
CA VAL A 186 -2.09 -3.45 -17.14
C VAL A 186 -2.62 -3.24 -18.56
N ASP A 187 -1.70 -3.20 -19.52
CA ASP A 187 -2.02 -3.15 -20.94
C ASP A 187 -2.63 -4.48 -21.38
N MET A 188 -3.83 -4.42 -21.97
CA MET A 188 -4.59 -5.58 -22.41
C MET A 188 -5.10 -5.43 -23.85
N LYS A 189 -5.46 -6.57 -24.45
CA LYS A 189 -6.09 -6.66 -25.75
C LYS A 189 -7.31 -7.56 -25.67
N THR A 190 -8.42 -7.11 -26.23
CA THR A 190 -9.62 -7.96 -26.31
C THR A 190 -9.38 -9.15 -27.24
N PRO A 191 -9.98 -10.32 -26.95
CA PRO A 191 -9.91 -11.47 -27.84
C PRO A 191 -10.46 -11.20 -29.25
N SER A 192 -10.09 -12.03 -30.21
CA SER A 192 -10.54 -11.94 -31.61
C SER A 192 -11.98 -12.42 -31.84
N THR A 193 -12.63 -12.96 -30.81
CA THR A 193 -13.99 -13.51 -30.87
C THR A 193 -14.89 -12.69 -29.98
N ALA A 194 -16.12 -12.42 -30.43
CA ALA A 194 -17.10 -11.74 -29.60
C ALA A 194 -17.52 -12.64 -28.42
N GLY A 195 -17.71 -12.05 -27.25
CA GLY A 195 -18.02 -12.80 -26.04
C GLY A 195 -17.72 -12.03 -24.76
N LYS A 196 -18.05 -12.65 -23.61
CA LYS A 196 -17.74 -12.09 -22.29
C LYS A 196 -16.46 -12.70 -21.77
N TYR A 197 -15.54 -11.84 -21.35
CA TYR A 197 -14.22 -12.24 -20.90
C TYR A 197 -13.91 -11.63 -19.54
N THR A 198 -13.32 -12.45 -18.67
CA THR A 198 -12.89 -12.03 -17.33
C THR A 198 -11.47 -12.49 -17.10
N ALA A 199 -10.61 -11.59 -16.63
CA ALA A 199 -9.29 -11.92 -16.11
C ALA A 199 -9.27 -11.66 -14.60
N ILE A 200 -8.73 -12.60 -13.84
CA ILE A 200 -8.60 -12.51 -12.39
C ILE A 200 -7.13 -12.26 -12.06
N TRP A 201 -6.88 -11.09 -11.48
CA TRP A 201 -5.58 -10.71 -10.95
C TRP A 201 -5.62 -10.70 -9.42
N VAL A 202 -4.45 -10.77 -8.82
CA VAL A 202 -4.28 -10.61 -7.37
C VAL A 202 -3.13 -9.67 -7.10
N LEU A 203 -3.26 -8.91 -6.01
CA LEU A 203 -2.13 -8.20 -5.42
C LEU A 203 -1.57 -9.07 -4.30
N THR A 204 -0.30 -9.42 -4.37
CA THR A 204 0.38 -10.24 -3.37
C THR A 204 1.47 -9.44 -2.68
N MET A 205 1.73 -9.73 -1.41
CA MET A 205 2.90 -9.26 -0.68
C MET A 205 3.65 -10.46 -0.10
N ASP A 206 4.93 -10.61 -0.42
CA ASP A 206 5.73 -11.81 -0.09
C ASP A 206 5.04 -13.13 -0.52
N GLY A 207 4.37 -13.12 -1.68
CA GLY A 207 3.62 -14.26 -2.20
C GLY A 207 2.26 -14.52 -1.52
N VAL A 208 1.90 -13.76 -0.49
CA VAL A 208 0.59 -13.84 0.17
C VAL A 208 -0.40 -12.90 -0.51
N THR A 209 -1.51 -13.44 -0.99
CA THR A 209 -2.57 -12.64 -1.62
C THR A 209 -3.23 -11.69 -0.62
N MET A 210 -3.19 -10.39 -0.92
CA MET A 210 -3.86 -9.34 -0.15
C MET A 210 -5.27 -9.06 -0.66
N CYS A 211 -5.47 -9.04 -1.98
CA CYS A 211 -6.78 -8.81 -2.60
C CYS A 211 -6.85 -9.35 -4.03
N THR A 212 -8.08 -9.60 -4.48
CA THR A 212 -8.40 -9.99 -5.85
C THR A 212 -8.87 -8.78 -6.66
N LEU A 213 -8.34 -8.66 -7.87
CA LEU A 213 -8.52 -7.54 -8.79
C LEU A 213 -9.09 -8.06 -10.12
N PRO A 214 -10.42 -8.25 -10.23
CA PRO A 214 -11.03 -8.73 -11.46
C PRO A 214 -11.15 -7.61 -12.49
N VAL A 215 -11.09 -7.97 -13.77
CA VAL A 215 -11.52 -7.13 -14.90
C VAL A 215 -12.41 -7.96 -15.81
N SER A 216 -13.56 -7.41 -16.20
CA SER A 216 -14.56 -8.10 -17.01
C SER A 216 -15.07 -7.20 -18.13
N ILE A 217 -15.00 -7.67 -19.37
CA ILE A 217 -15.41 -6.95 -20.58
C ILE A 217 -16.31 -7.81 -21.45
N GLU A 218 -17.03 -7.16 -22.37
CA GLU A 218 -17.76 -7.81 -23.46
C GLU A 218 -17.11 -7.41 -24.79
N ALA A 219 -16.43 -8.35 -25.44
CA ALA A 219 -15.90 -8.12 -26.77
C ALA A 219 -17.04 -8.17 -27.79
N VAL A 220 -17.20 -7.13 -28.60
CA VAL A 220 -18.25 -7.01 -29.60
C VAL A 220 -17.66 -6.87 -31.00
N THR A 221 -18.39 -7.35 -32.00
CA THR A 221 -18.07 -7.01 -33.39
C THR A 221 -18.39 -5.54 -33.64
N PRO A 222 -17.56 -4.82 -34.43
CA PRO A 222 -17.81 -3.42 -34.78
C PRO A 222 -19.15 -3.19 -35.47
#